data_AF-A0A229FU57-F1
#
_entry.id   AF-A0A229FU57-F1
#
_cell.length_a   1.000
_cell.length_b   1.000
_cell.length_c   1.000
_cell.angle_alpha   90.00
_cell.angle_beta   90.00
_cell.angle_gamma   90.00
#
_symmetry.space_group_name_H-M   'P 1'
#
loop_
_entity.id
_entity.type
_entity.pdbx_description
1 polymer ?
#
loop_
_entity_poly.entity_id
_entity_poly.type
_entity_poly.pdbx_seq_one_letter_code
_entity_poly.pdbx_strand_id
1 'polypeptide(L)'
;MECHRSQRERGDHEKDACCKRIKCSKFCEGSMMLTQDDVITLYENVQNITEEMLVAAREKNWALFEELGAKCTNEVGILKTEEVSAPLSSDQIEKKFKLIQSILGTDRAIRDITEPWMKNLDALIGNTSNQKKIERFYNSRDF
;
A
#
# COMPACT_ATOMS: atom_id res chain seq x y z
N MET A 1 -21.42 -43.67 -15.21
CA MET A 1 -20.64 -43.28 -14.03
C MET A 1 -21.47 -42.27 -13.26
N GLU A 2 -22.35 -42.77 -12.40
CA GLU A 2 -23.25 -41.97 -11.57
C GLU A 2 -22.75 -42.05 -10.13
N CYS A 3 -22.66 -40.90 -9.45
CA CYS A 3 -22.37 -40.83 -8.02
C CYS A 3 -23.66 -41.17 -7.27
N HIS A 4 -23.75 -42.42 -6.81
CA HIS A 4 -24.94 -42.94 -6.14
C HIS A 4 -25.15 -42.26 -4.78
N ARG A 5 -26.34 -41.68 -4.66
CA ARG A 5 -26.99 -41.21 -3.44
C ARG A 5 -27.24 -42.41 -2.51
N SER A 6 -26.67 -42.40 -1.30
CA SER A 6 -27.10 -43.26 -0.19
C SER A 6 -27.43 -42.38 1.01
N GLN A 7 -28.63 -42.57 1.56
CA GLN A 7 -29.18 -41.78 2.68
C GLN A 7 -28.95 -42.45 4.03
N ARG A 8 -29.02 -41.63 5.09
CA ARG A 8 -29.24 -41.93 6.53
C ARG A 8 -28.04 -42.62 7.21
N GLU A 9 -27.56 -42.19 8.38
CA GLU A 9 -28.28 -41.98 9.64
C GLU A 9 -27.67 -40.89 10.54
N ARG A 10 -28.44 -40.50 11.56
CA ARG A 10 -28.17 -39.53 12.62
C ARG A 10 -26.98 -39.94 13.50
N GLY A 11 -26.18 -38.96 13.89
CA GLY A 11 -25.23 -39.05 14.99
C GLY A 11 -24.54 -37.69 15.18
N ASP A 12 -24.96 -36.95 16.20
CA ASP A 12 -24.21 -35.81 16.72
C ASP A 12 -22.80 -36.26 17.13
N HIS A 13 -21.79 -35.42 16.88
CA HIS A 13 -20.34 -35.62 17.12
C HIS A 13 -19.50 -36.18 15.96
N GLU A 14 -19.24 -35.38 14.91
CA GLU A 14 -17.91 -35.38 14.26
C GLU A 14 -17.72 -34.18 13.30
N LYS A 15 -17.54 -32.97 13.83
CA LYS A 15 -17.20 -31.79 13.01
C LYS A 15 -15.70 -31.48 12.90
N ASP A 16 -14.83 -32.37 13.37
CA ASP A 16 -13.38 -32.15 13.36
C ASP A 16 -12.63 -32.85 12.20
N ALA A 17 -13.34 -33.49 11.27
CA ALA A 17 -12.70 -34.31 10.22
C ALA A 17 -12.54 -33.63 8.84
N CYS A 18 -12.81 -32.33 8.70
CA CYS A 18 -12.64 -31.62 7.41
C CYS A 18 -11.31 -30.86 7.26
N CYS A 19 -10.37 -30.99 8.21
CA CYS A 19 -9.16 -30.14 8.22
C CYS A 19 -7.85 -30.84 7.83
N LYS A 20 -7.86 -31.75 6.84
CA LYS A 20 -6.61 -32.38 6.36
C LYS A 20 -6.52 -32.51 4.84
N ARG A 21 -6.63 -31.40 4.11
CA ARG A 21 -5.92 -31.23 2.82
C ARG A 21 -5.91 -29.75 2.37
N ILE A 22 -4.81 -29.06 2.68
CA ILE A 22 -4.19 -27.95 1.93
C ILE A 22 -5.13 -26.85 1.36
N LYS A 23 -5.07 -25.68 2.03
CA LYS A 23 -5.65 -24.34 1.69
C LYS A 23 -7.09 -24.05 2.12
N CYS A 24 -7.36 -24.09 3.42
CA CYS A 24 -8.47 -23.33 4.02
C CYS A 24 -7.97 -22.53 5.23
N SER A 25 -7.19 -21.48 4.98
CA SER A 25 -6.79 -20.50 6.02
C SER A 25 -7.43 -19.13 5.79
N LYS A 26 -8.40 -19.03 4.88
CA LYS A 26 -9.06 -17.76 4.52
C LYS A 26 -10.56 -17.76 4.79
N PHE A 27 -11.09 -18.80 5.42
CA PHE A 27 -12.53 -19.00 5.54
C PHE A 27 -12.86 -19.48 6.95
N CYS A 28 -12.58 -18.63 7.94
CA CYS A 28 -13.10 -18.65 9.32
C CYS A 28 -12.54 -17.44 10.11
N GLU A 29 -12.48 -16.25 9.52
CA GLU A 29 -12.37 -14.99 10.26
C GLU A 29 -13.55 -14.15 9.79
N GLY A 30 -14.38 -13.69 10.73
CA GLY A 30 -15.63 -12.99 10.41
C GLY A 30 -15.37 -11.79 9.50
N SER A 31 -16.05 -11.76 8.36
CA SER A 31 -16.05 -10.59 7.47
C SER A 31 -16.59 -9.40 8.26
N MET A 32 -15.70 -8.50 8.70
CA MET A 32 -16.09 -7.32 9.45
C MET A 32 -16.33 -6.19 8.44
N MET A 33 -17.60 -6.02 8.04
CA MET A 33 -17.96 -4.94 7.14
C MET A 33 -17.63 -3.58 7.77
N LEU A 34 -16.96 -2.71 7.02
CA LEU A 34 -16.70 -1.34 7.46
C LEU A 34 -17.99 -0.53 7.41
N THR A 35 -18.28 0.23 8.46
CA THR A 35 -19.35 1.24 8.39
C THR A 35 -18.88 2.44 7.57
N GLN A 36 -19.81 3.31 7.21
CA GLN A 36 -19.47 4.54 6.48
C GLN A 36 -18.53 5.46 7.29
N ASP A 37 -18.72 5.52 8.61
CA ASP A 37 -17.88 6.35 9.50
C ASP A 37 -16.48 5.73 9.68
N ASP A 38 -16.37 4.40 9.69
CA ASP A 38 -15.08 3.72 9.70
C ASP A 38 -14.27 4.06 8.44
N VAL A 39 -14.93 4.08 7.27
CA VAL A 39 -14.28 4.47 6.01
C VAL A 39 -13.70 5.88 6.11
N ILE A 40 -14.47 6.85 6.61
CA ILE A 40 -13.98 8.23 6.77
C ILE A 40 -12.83 8.29 7.77
N THR A 41 -12.93 7.59 8.89
CA THR A 41 -11.89 7.52 9.92
C THR A 41 -10.58 6.96 9.34
N LEU A 42 -10.65 5.92 8.51
CA LEU A 42 -9.48 5.37 7.82
C LEU A 42 -8.82 6.40 6.88
N TYR A 43 -9.61 7.17 6.12
CA TYR A 43 -9.05 8.24 5.28
C TYR A 43 -8.42 9.37 6.12
N GLU A 44 -9.00 9.72 7.27
CA GLU A 44 -8.41 10.70 8.20
C GLU A 44 -7.08 10.18 8.77
N ASN A 45 -7.01 8.90 9.13
CA ASN A 45 -5.78 8.27 9.59
C ASN A 45 -4.69 8.29 8.51
N VAL A 46 -5.04 7.94 7.26
CA VAL A 46 -4.10 8.02 6.13
C VAL A 46 -3.61 9.45 5.95
N GLN A 47 -4.50 10.45 6.01
CA GLN A 47 -4.11 11.86 5.93
C GLN A 47 -3.09 12.21 7.03
N ASN A 48 -3.40 11.90 8.29
CA ASN A 48 -2.53 12.22 9.42
C ASN A 48 -1.15 11.56 9.26
N ILE A 49 -1.10 10.28 8.88
CA ILE A 49 0.16 9.57 8.63
C ILE A 49 0.95 10.23 7.50
N THR A 50 0.30 10.62 6.40
CA THR A 50 0.99 11.30 5.29
C THR A 50 1.52 12.68 5.67
N GLU A 51 0.82 13.42 6.55
CA GLU A 51 1.30 14.68 7.10
C GLU A 51 2.53 14.48 8.01
N GLU A 52 2.52 13.44 8.86
CA GLU A 52 3.69 13.03 9.65
C GLU A 52 4.87 12.61 8.76
N MET A 53 4.61 11.90 7.65
CA MET A 53 5.64 11.55 6.67
C MET A 53 6.28 12.80 6.07
N LEU A 54 5.50 13.85 5.79
CA LEU A 54 6.04 15.12 5.30
C LEU A 54 6.95 15.79 6.34
N VAL A 55 6.57 15.77 7.62
CA VAL A 55 7.43 16.27 8.71
C VAL A 55 8.73 15.46 8.78
N ALA A 56 8.63 14.13 8.81
CA ALA A 56 9.80 13.25 8.85
C ALA A 56 10.75 13.47 7.65
N ALA A 57 10.19 13.67 6.44
CA ALA A 57 10.96 13.97 5.24
C ALA A 57 11.70 15.33 5.34
N ARG A 58 11.04 16.37 5.88
CA ARG A 58 11.66 17.68 6.11
C ARG A 58 12.81 17.60 7.11
N GLU A 59 12.65 16.81 8.15
CA GLU A 59 13.65 16.55 9.18
C GLU A 59 14.73 15.56 8.75
N LYS A 60 14.58 14.93 7.57
CA LYS A 60 15.44 13.86 7.05
C LYS A 60 15.51 12.64 7.98
N ASN A 61 14.47 12.42 8.78
CA ASN A 61 14.34 11.25 9.63
C ASN A 61 13.83 10.06 8.81
N TRP A 62 14.72 9.43 8.05
CA TRP A 62 14.35 8.38 7.09
C TRP A 62 13.84 7.10 7.77
N ALA A 63 14.32 6.78 8.98
CA ALA A 63 13.82 5.64 9.74
C ALA A 63 12.34 5.83 10.10
N LEU A 64 11.98 6.99 10.64
CA LEU A 64 10.59 7.32 10.93
C LEU A 64 9.74 7.40 9.65
N PHE A 65 10.29 7.95 8.56
CA PHE A 65 9.61 8.01 7.27
C PHE A 65 9.23 6.60 6.75
N GLU A 66 10.13 5.62 6.88
CA GLU A 66 9.88 4.23 6.48
C GLU A 66 8.82 3.56 7.38
N GLU A 67 8.91 3.74 8.69
CA GLU A 67 7.92 3.23 9.64
C GLU A 67 6.51 3.78 9.35
N LEU A 68 6.41 5.08 9.08
CA LEU A 68 5.15 5.72 8.71
C LEU A 68 4.63 5.22 7.35
N GLY A 69 5.52 5.00 6.39
CA GLY A 69 5.15 4.41 5.09
C GLY A 69 4.54 3.01 5.22
N ALA A 70 5.08 2.18 6.12
CA ALA A 70 4.51 0.86 6.42
C ALA A 70 3.11 0.98 7.05
N LYS A 71 2.91 1.91 7.99
CA LYS A 71 1.59 2.18 8.59
C LYS A 71 0.57 2.64 7.54
N CYS A 72 0.95 3.60 6.68
CA CYS A 72 0.11 4.09 5.59
C CYS A 72 -0.31 2.94 4.65
N THR A 73 0.63 2.05 4.30
CA THR A 73 0.34 0.89 3.44
C THR A 73 -0.68 -0.06 4.09
N ASN A 74 -0.64 -0.23 5.40
CA ASN A 74 -1.60 -1.04 6.13
C ASN A 74 -3.02 -0.43 6.09
N GLU A 75 -3.16 0.85 6.43
CA GLU A 75 -4.45 1.57 6.41
C GLU A 75 -5.09 1.55 5.02
N VAL A 76 -4.30 1.81 3.98
CA VAL A 76 -4.75 1.72 2.58
C VAL A 76 -5.08 0.27 2.19
N GLY A 77 -4.43 -0.72 2.80
CA GLY A 77 -4.74 -2.13 2.64
C GLY A 77 -6.15 -2.45 3.13
N ILE A 78 -6.50 -2.03 4.34
CA ILE A 78 -7.85 -2.20 4.93
C ILE A 78 -8.92 -1.59 4.02
N LEU A 79 -8.69 -0.37 3.54
CA LEU A 79 -9.60 0.33 2.61
C LEU A 79 -9.82 -0.41 1.27
N LYS A 80 -8.90 -1.31 0.87
CA LYS A 80 -8.99 -2.07 -0.38
C LYS A 80 -9.61 -3.45 -0.20
N THR A 81 -9.48 -4.06 0.97
CA THR A 81 -9.89 -5.44 1.22
C THR A 81 -11.26 -5.56 1.87
N GLU A 82 -11.64 -4.60 2.71
CA GLU A 82 -12.90 -4.68 3.45
C GLU A 82 -14.09 -4.17 2.63
N GLU A 83 -15.21 -4.87 2.74
CA GLU A 83 -16.47 -4.45 2.14
C GLU A 83 -17.14 -3.36 2.98
N VAL A 84 -17.64 -2.31 2.33
CA VAL A 84 -18.38 -1.25 3.00
C VAL A 84 -19.83 -1.69 3.20
N SER A 85 -20.31 -1.67 4.43
CA SER A 85 -21.64 -2.11 4.85
C SER A 85 -22.79 -1.37 4.13
N ALA A 86 -22.57 -0.13 3.72
CA ALA A 86 -23.54 0.68 3.00
C ALA A 86 -22.87 1.72 2.07
N PRO A 87 -23.54 2.16 0.97
CA PRO A 87 -23.04 3.26 0.14
C PRO A 87 -22.85 4.53 0.96
N LEU A 88 -21.77 5.29 0.73
CA LEU A 88 -21.51 6.56 1.42
C LEU A 88 -22.60 7.61 1.13
N SER A 89 -22.92 8.43 2.13
CA SER A 89 -23.77 9.62 1.94
C SER A 89 -23.07 10.69 1.10
N SER A 90 -23.82 11.67 0.58
CA SER A 90 -23.26 12.81 -0.18
C SER A 90 -22.17 13.55 0.60
N ASP A 91 -22.41 13.78 1.89
CA ASP A 91 -21.55 14.57 2.76
C ASP A 91 -20.24 13.81 3.06
N GLN A 92 -20.33 12.47 3.22
CA GLN A 92 -19.17 11.60 3.36
C GLN A 92 -18.37 11.50 2.06
N ILE A 93 -19.02 11.50 0.89
CA ILE A 93 -18.32 11.55 -0.40
C ILE A 93 -17.54 12.85 -0.53
N GLU A 94 -18.14 13.99 -0.19
CA GLU A 94 -17.45 15.29 -0.22
C GLU A 94 -16.27 15.31 0.77
N LYS A 95 -16.47 14.80 1.99
CA LYS A 95 -15.41 14.70 2.99
C LYS A 95 -14.27 13.80 2.52
N LYS A 96 -14.57 12.61 2.00
CA LYS A 96 -13.59 11.70 1.41
C LYS A 96 -12.80 12.37 0.28
N PHE A 97 -13.47 13.13 -0.58
CA PHE A 97 -12.80 13.85 -1.66
C PHE A 97 -11.79 14.87 -1.14
N LYS A 98 -12.16 15.66 -0.13
CA LYS A 98 -11.25 16.63 0.52
C LYS A 98 -10.04 15.93 1.15
N LEU A 99 -10.24 14.80 1.82
CA LEU A 99 -9.16 14.00 2.41
C LEU A 99 -8.19 13.51 1.34
N ILE A 100 -8.70 12.96 0.24
CA ILE A 100 -7.86 12.48 -0.87
C ILE A 100 -7.05 13.62 -1.49
N GLN A 101 -7.66 14.80 -1.69
CA GLN A 101 -6.93 15.96 -2.23
C GLN A 101 -5.80 16.39 -1.29
N SER A 102 -6.04 16.37 0.02
CA SER A 102 -5.04 16.70 1.04
C SER A 102 -3.86 15.71 1.02
N ILE A 103 -4.15 14.41 0.99
CA ILE A 103 -3.16 13.33 0.88
C ILE A 103 -2.28 13.53 -0.37
N LEU A 104 -2.90 13.71 -1.55
CA LEU A 104 -2.17 13.88 -2.81
C LEU A 104 -1.32 15.17 -2.84
N GLY A 105 -1.79 16.23 -2.20
CA GLY A 105 -1.03 17.47 -2.03
C GLY A 105 0.22 17.25 -1.16
N THR A 106 0.05 16.49 -0.07
CA THR A 106 1.13 16.13 0.86
C THR A 106 2.15 15.21 0.20
N ASP A 107 1.71 14.19 -0.53
CA ASP A 107 2.59 13.30 -1.32
C ASP A 107 3.42 14.06 -2.35
N ARG A 108 2.82 15.06 -3.01
CA ARG A 108 3.57 15.95 -3.91
C ARG A 108 4.67 16.71 -3.16
N ALA A 109 4.36 17.27 -1.99
CA ALA A 109 5.35 17.98 -1.18
C ALA A 109 6.48 17.04 -0.69
N ILE A 110 6.17 15.78 -0.39
CA ILE A 110 7.18 14.76 -0.06
C ILE A 110 8.10 14.50 -1.27
N ARG A 111 7.53 14.33 -2.47
CA ARG A 111 8.31 14.14 -3.70
C ARG A 111 9.23 15.33 -4.00
N ASP A 112 8.76 16.55 -3.74
CA ASP A 112 9.58 17.76 -3.94
C ASP A 112 10.82 17.78 -3.05
N ILE A 113 10.80 17.07 -1.91
CA ILE A 113 11.96 16.91 -1.01
C ILE A 113 12.83 15.72 -1.45
N THR A 114 12.22 14.60 -1.82
CA THR A 114 12.91 13.32 -2.01
C THR A 114 13.43 13.10 -3.44
N GLU A 115 12.84 13.69 -4.47
CA GLU A 115 13.27 13.48 -5.86
C GLU A 115 14.49 14.30 -6.33
N PRO A 116 14.74 15.55 -5.88
CA PRO A 116 15.82 16.37 -6.43
C PRO A 116 17.20 15.74 -6.29
N TRP A 117 17.50 15.11 -5.16
CA TRP A 117 18.82 14.51 -4.93
C TRP A 117 19.04 13.25 -5.79
N MET A 118 17.99 12.50 -6.10
CA MET A 118 18.06 11.35 -7.03
C MET A 118 18.36 11.83 -8.46
N LYS A 119 17.68 12.91 -8.91
CA LYS A 119 17.97 13.52 -10.23
C LYS A 119 19.42 14.00 -10.32
N ASN A 120 19.97 14.56 -9.24
CA ASN A 120 21.36 14.97 -9.18
C ASN A 120 22.32 13.78 -9.24
N LEU A 121 22.01 12.67 -8.54
CA LEU A 121 22.80 11.44 -8.62
C LEU A 121 22.81 10.84 -10.03
N ASP A 122 21.66 10.74 -10.68
CA ASP A 122 21.54 10.25 -12.05
C ASP A 122 22.40 11.08 -13.01
N ALA A 123 22.38 12.41 -12.86
CA ALA A 123 23.21 13.31 -13.64
C ALA A 123 24.71 13.08 -13.40
N LEU A 124 25.15 12.90 -12.15
CA LEU A 124 26.56 12.64 -11.82
C LEU A 124 27.06 11.30 -12.38
N ILE A 125 26.26 10.24 -12.26
CA ILE A 125 26.59 8.91 -12.78
C ILE A 125 26.62 8.93 -14.32
N GLY A 126 25.65 9.62 -14.94
CA GLY A 126 25.62 9.84 -16.39
C GLY A 126 26.86 10.59 -16.90
N ASN A 127 27.27 11.64 -16.19
CA ASN A 127 28.45 12.42 -16.57
C ASN A 127 29.75 11.62 -16.46
N THR A 128 29.89 10.80 -15.43
CA THR A 128 31.05 9.92 -15.24
C THR A 128 31.17 8.90 -16.39
N SER A 129 30.03 8.39 -16.86
CA SER A 129 29.99 7.45 -17.98
C SER A 129 30.38 8.14 -19.30
N ASN A 130 29.95 9.38 -19.49
CA ASN A 130 30.33 10.20 -20.64
C ASN A 130 31.83 10.53 -20.61
N GLN A 131 32.41 10.88 -19.46
CA GLN A 131 33.85 11.11 -19.29
C GLN A 131 34.66 9.88 -19.72
N LYS A 132 34.32 8.68 -19.22
CA LYS A 132 34.98 7.42 -19.63
C LYS A 132 34.87 7.15 -21.12
N LYS A 133 33.75 7.49 -21.74
CA LYS A 133 33.55 7.32 -23.19
C LYS A 133 34.47 8.26 -23.97
N ILE A 134 34.59 9.51 -23.53
CA ILE A 134 35.49 10.52 -24.11
C ILE A 134 36.95 10.08 -23.96
N GLU A 135 37.37 9.67 -22.76
CA GLU A 135 38.73 9.14 -22.51
C GLU A 135 39.07 7.95 -23.42
N ARG A 136 38.15 7.00 -23.59
CA ARG A 136 38.34 5.88 -24.53
C ARG A 136 38.54 6.32 -25.97
N PHE A 137 37.80 7.34 -26.43
CA PHE A 137 37.95 7.85 -27.80
C PHE A 137 39.30 8.52 -28.03
N TYR A 138 39.84 9.22 -27.02
CA TYR A 138 41.16 9.83 -27.11
C TYR A 138 42.27 8.79 -27.01
N ASN A 139 42.19 7.86 -26.06
CA ASN A 139 43.18 6.79 -25.89
C ASN A 139 43.15 5.75 -27.03
N SER A 140 42.05 5.64 -27.79
CA SER A 140 41.97 4.77 -28.97
C SER A 140 42.46 5.45 -30.25
N ARG A 141 42.85 6.73 -30.20
CA ARG A 141 43.34 7.51 -31.35
C ARG A 141 44.84 7.82 -31.29
N ASP A 142 45.59 7.14 -30.43
CA ASP A 142 47.04 7.16 -30.50
C ASP A 142 47.50 6.60 -31.86
N PHE A 143 48.27 7.42 -32.59
CA PHE A 143 49.01 7.09 -33.82
C PHE A 143 50.25 6.24 -33.49
#